data_AF-A0A925J8D6-F1
#
_entry.id   AF-A0A925J8D6-F1
#
_cell.length_a   1.000
_cell.length_b   1.000
_cell.length_c   1.000
_cell.angle_alpha   90.00
_cell.angle_beta   90.00
_cell.angle_gamma   90.00
#
_symmetry.space_group_name_H-M   'P 1'
#
loop_
_entity.id
_entity.type
_entity.pdbx_description
1 polymer ?
#
loop_
_entity_poly.entity_id
_entity_poly.type
_entity_poly.pdbx_seq_one_letter_code
_entity_poly.pdbx_strand_id
1 'polypeptide(L)'
;MNRRIFLVNAGVTVVAPLLPTPALADDHPPTPRMTEGPFYPTRFPKDVDADLTRVEGRAATAQGTVLDVSGRVLDRSGKPRPGARV
;
A
#
# COMPACT_ATOMS: atom_id res chain seq x y z
N MET A 1 71.59 17.27 -2.04
CA MET A 1 72.04 17.76 -0.71
C MET A 1 70.91 17.51 0.28
N ASN A 2 70.79 16.26 0.74
CA ASN A 2 70.08 15.90 1.99
C ASN A 2 70.63 16.74 3.13
N ARG A 3 69.93 16.75 4.29
CA ARG A 3 70.27 17.70 5.36
C ARG A 3 69.42 17.79 6.63
N ARG A 4 68.09 17.84 6.56
CA ARG A 4 67.36 18.43 7.70
C ARG A 4 66.04 17.72 7.92
N ILE A 5 66.06 16.68 8.77
CA ILE A 5 65.92 16.78 10.23
C ILE A 5 64.51 16.26 10.50
N PHE A 6 64.44 14.98 10.82
CA PHE A 6 64.42 14.47 12.18
C PHE A 6 62.98 14.46 12.69
N LEU A 7 62.45 13.24 12.77
CA LEU A 7 61.48 12.82 13.77
C LEU A 7 60.33 13.80 14.03
N VAL A 8 59.30 13.72 13.19
CA VAL A 8 57.95 14.11 13.60
C VAL A 8 57.14 12.84 13.75
N ASN A 9 57.10 12.40 15.01
CA ASN A 9 55.94 11.83 15.69
C ASN A 9 55.25 10.62 15.06
N ALA A 10 55.49 9.48 15.72
CA ALA A 10 54.45 8.65 16.31
C ALA A 10 53.03 8.94 15.82
N GLY A 11 52.58 8.15 14.85
CA GLY A 11 51.24 8.23 14.31
C GLY A 11 50.86 6.97 13.58
N VAL A 12 51.09 5.79 14.18
CA VAL A 12 50.39 4.58 13.74
C VAL A 12 48.98 4.66 14.32
N THR A 13 48.11 5.45 13.71
CA THR A 13 46.68 5.23 13.87
C THR A 13 46.36 3.92 13.16
N VAL A 14 46.15 2.87 13.93
CA VAL A 14 45.52 1.64 13.43
C VAL A 14 44.11 2.04 13.00
N VAL A 15 43.93 2.30 11.70
CA VAL A 15 42.59 2.37 11.12
C VAL A 15 42.11 0.93 11.05
N ALA A 16 41.41 0.49 12.11
CA ALA A 16 40.64 -0.73 12.04
C ALA A 16 39.59 -0.53 10.92
N PRO A 17 39.49 -1.45 9.94
CA PRO A 17 38.44 -1.34 8.94
C PRO A 17 37.10 -1.40 9.68
N LEU A 18 36.27 -0.36 9.52
CA LEU A 18 34.84 -0.48 9.82
C LEU A 18 34.29 -1.51 8.85
N LEU A 19 34.27 -2.77 9.26
CA LEU A 19 33.50 -3.78 8.56
C LEU A 19 32.04 -3.33 8.67
N PRO A 20 31.33 -3.12 7.56
CA PRO A 20 29.90 -2.85 7.62
C PRO A 20 29.25 -4.04 8.32
N THR A 21 28.75 -3.79 9.53
CA THR A 21 27.88 -4.76 10.20
C THR A 21 26.69 -4.97 9.28
N PRO A 22 26.35 -6.20 8.87
CA PRO A 22 25.11 -6.42 8.16
C PRO A 22 24.00 -5.87 9.04
N ALA A 23 23.20 -4.95 8.50
CA ALA A 23 21.94 -4.60 9.12
C ALA A 23 21.20 -5.92 9.32
N LEU A 24 20.84 -6.25 10.56
CA LEU A 24 19.97 -7.37 10.83
C LEU A 24 18.62 -6.99 10.21
N ALA A 25 18.46 -7.30 8.93
CA ALA A 25 17.16 -7.39 8.32
C ALA A 25 16.45 -8.47 9.12
N ASP A 26 15.39 -8.07 9.82
CA ASP A 26 14.51 -8.98 10.53
C ASP A 26 14.08 -10.06 9.54
N ASP A 27 14.62 -11.27 9.71
CA ASP A 27 14.29 -12.46 8.93
C ASP A 27 12.91 -12.97 9.39
N HIS A 28 11.93 -12.08 9.36
CA HIS A 28 10.56 -12.41 9.65
C HIS A 28 10.02 -13.23 8.49
N PRO A 29 9.42 -14.40 8.75
CA PRO A 29 8.74 -15.13 7.71
C PRO A 29 7.71 -14.21 7.05
N PRO A 30 7.51 -14.30 5.73
CA PRO A 30 6.50 -13.51 5.04
C PRO A 30 5.17 -13.68 5.76
N THR A 31 4.43 -12.57 5.90
CA THR A 31 3.08 -12.62 6.46
C THR A 31 2.28 -13.69 5.72
N PRO A 32 1.56 -14.58 6.44
CA PRO A 32 0.77 -15.62 5.79
C PRO A 32 -0.14 -15.01 4.73
N ARG A 33 -0.30 -15.71 3.59
CA ARG A 33 -1.27 -15.28 2.58
C ARG A 33 -2.63 -15.13 3.27
N MET A 34 -3.25 -13.97 3.10
CA MET A 34 -4.60 -13.75 3.60
C MET A 34 -5.52 -14.74 2.86
N THR A 35 -5.91 -15.81 3.55
CA THR A 35 -7.00 -16.68 3.08
C THR A 35 -8.26 -15.84 3.07
N GLU A 36 -9.08 -15.96 2.03
CA GLU A 36 -10.44 -15.40 2.05
C GLU A 36 -11.11 -15.86 3.36
N GLY A 37 -11.45 -14.91 4.22
CA GLY A 37 -12.10 -15.22 5.48
C GLY A 37 -13.44 -15.89 5.23
N PRO A 38 -14.00 -16.65 6.20
CA PRO A 38 -15.24 -17.41 6.03
C PRO A 38 -16.48 -16.57 5.70
N PHE A 39 -16.34 -15.24 5.64
CA PHE A 39 -17.41 -14.27 5.43
C PHE A 39 -17.35 -13.56 4.06
N TYR A 40 -16.30 -13.78 3.25
CA TYR A 40 -16.29 -13.27 1.88
C TYR A 40 -17.01 -14.26 0.96
N PRO A 41 -18.01 -13.81 0.19
CA PRO A 41 -18.74 -14.71 -0.68
C PRO A 41 -17.83 -15.13 -1.85
N THR A 42 -17.78 -16.43 -2.13
CA THR A 42 -17.04 -16.99 -3.27
C THR A 42 -17.65 -16.60 -4.62
N ARG A 43 -18.85 -16.02 -4.62
CA ARG A 43 -19.56 -15.49 -5.79
C ARG A 43 -20.21 -14.17 -5.44
N PHE A 44 -20.12 -13.20 -6.33
CA PHE A 44 -20.78 -11.92 -6.12
C PHE A 44 -22.31 -12.09 -6.06
N PRO A 45 -23.00 -11.30 -5.20
CA PRO A 45 -24.46 -11.17 -5.25
C PRO A 45 -24.90 -10.73 -6.65
N LYS A 46 -26.12 -11.12 -7.04
CA LYS A 46 -26.71 -10.66 -8.32
C LYS A 46 -27.13 -9.20 -8.29
N ASP A 47 -27.37 -8.70 -7.08
CA ASP A 47 -27.83 -7.35 -6.78
C ASP A 47 -26.67 -6.36 -6.92
N VAL A 48 -26.31 -6.05 -8.17
CA VAL A 48 -25.20 -5.17 -8.55
C VAL A 48 -25.71 -4.06 -9.47
N ASP A 49 -26.81 -3.43 -9.06
CA ASP A 49 -27.38 -2.28 -9.73
C ASP A 49 -27.20 -0.99 -8.90
N ALA A 50 -27.75 0.12 -9.40
CA ALA A 50 -27.58 1.44 -8.80
C ALA A 50 -28.66 1.79 -7.74
N ASP A 51 -29.67 0.93 -7.55
CA ASP A 51 -30.76 1.17 -6.61
C ASP A 51 -30.53 0.42 -5.30
N LEU A 52 -29.81 1.08 -4.39
CA LEU A 52 -29.54 0.54 -3.05
C LEU A 52 -30.78 0.48 -2.15
N THR A 53 -31.94 0.96 -2.59
CA THR A 53 -33.17 0.93 -1.79
C THR A 53 -33.90 -0.40 -1.88
N ARG A 54 -33.56 -1.24 -2.86
CA ARG A 54 -34.20 -2.53 -3.11
C ARG A 54 -33.18 -3.64 -2.99
N VAL A 55 -33.67 -4.83 -2.64
CA VAL A 55 -32.88 -6.05 -2.67
C VAL A 55 -33.66 -7.13 -3.38
N GLU A 56 -33.06 -7.76 -4.39
CA GLU A 56 -33.69 -8.83 -5.17
C GLU A 56 -34.24 -9.93 -4.23
N GLY A 57 -35.51 -10.30 -4.41
CA GLY A 57 -36.18 -11.31 -3.59
C GLY A 57 -36.67 -10.84 -2.21
N ARG A 58 -36.52 -9.56 -1.86
CA ARG A 58 -37.11 -8.97 -0.66
C ARG A 58 -38.25 -8.01 -1.01
N ALA A 59 -39.35 -8.11 -0.26
CA ALA A 59 -40.51 -7.24 -0.43
C ALA A 59 -40.32 -5.85 0.21
N ALA A 60 -39.46 -5.76 1.22
CA ALA A 60 -39.22 -4.52 1.96
C ALA A 60 -38.18 -3.63 1.27
N THR A 61 -38.43 -2.33 1.26
CA THR A 61 -37.50 -1.27 0.83
C THR A 61 -36.60 -0.87 2.00
N ALA A 62 -35.43 -0.29 1.70
CA ALA A 62 -34.55 0.33 2.69
C ALA A 62 -35.31 1.34 3.56
N GLN A 63 -35.01 1.32 4.86
CA GLN A 63 -35.58 2.26 5.82
C GLN A 63 -34.72 3.52 5.90
N GLY A 64 -35.35 4.66 6.23
CA GLY A 64 -34.68 5.95 6.39
C GLY A 64 -34.99 6.92 5.24
N THR A 65 -34.19 7.98 5.14
CA THR A 65 -34.33 9.01 4.10
C THR A 65 -33.61 8.57 2.83
N VAL A 66 -34.36 8.45 1.74
CA VAL A 66 -33.80 8.13 0.41
C VAL A 66 -33.01 9.34 -0.11
N LEU A 67 -31.83 9.08 -0.67
CA LEU A 67 -30.97 10.07 -1.30
C LEU A 67 -30.60 9.62 -2.71
N ASP A 68 -30.78 10.51 -3.68
CA ASP A 68 -30.27 10.33 -5.04
C ASP A 68 -28.85 10.89 -5.16
N VAL A 69 -27.91 10.06 -5.58
CA VAL A 69 -26.50 10.45 -5.80
C VAL A 69 -26.20 10.39 -7.29
N SER A 70 -25.69 11.49 -7.85
CA SER A 70 -25.30 11.58 -9.25
C SER A 70 -24.01 12.37 -9.43
N GLY A 71 -23.30 12.13 -10.54
CA GLY A 71 -22.01 12.76 -10.81
C GLY A 71 -21.39 12.33 -12.13
N ARG A 72 -20.11 12.67 -12.33
CA ARG A 72 -19.32 12.26 -13.50
C ARG A 72 -17.99 11.67 -13.04
N VAL A 73 -17.58 10.57 -13.67
CA VAL A 73 -16.23 10.03 -13.51
C VAL A 73 -15.30 10.78 -14.45
N LEU A 74 -14.29 11.43 -13.89
CA LEU A 74 -13.25 12.15 -14.64
C LEU A 74 -11.91 11.44 -14.50
N ASP A 75 -11.04 11.55 -15.52
CA ASP A 75 -9.64 11.16 -15.36
C ASP A 75 -8.80 12.27 -14.71
N ARG A 76 -7.50 12.00 -14.55
CA ARG A 76 -6.53 12.94 -13.98
C ARG A 76 -6.38 14.25 -14.77
N SER A 77 -6.84 14.28 -16.02
CA SER A 77 -6.85 15.49 -16.85
C SER A 77 -8.19 16.25 -16.80
N GLY A 78 -9.16 15.77 -16.01
CA GLY A 78 -10.49 16.35 -15.88
C GLY A 78 -11.45 15.95 -17.01
N LYS A 79 -11.07 15.02 -17.89
CA LYS A 79 -11.92 14.58 -19.01
C LYS A 79 -12.90 13.48 -18.55
N PRO A 80 -14.16 13.47 -19.03
CA PRO A 80 -15.10 12.40 -18.74
C PRO A 80 -14.55 11.03 -19.14
N ARG A 81 -14.75 10.03 -18.28
CA ARG A 81 -14.35 8.64 -18.50
C ARG A 81 -15.55 7.74 -18.78
N PRO A 82 -15.94 7.59 -20.06
CA PRO A 82 -17.04 6.69 -20.42
C PRO A 82 -16.66 5.23 -20.12
N GLY A 83 -17.66 4.43 -19.77
CA GLY A 83 -17.47 3.00 -19.49
C GLY A 83 -16.78 2.68 -18.16
N ALA A 84 -16.55 3.68 -17.30
CA ALA A 84 -16.14 3.43 -15.92
C ALA A 84 -17.27 2.70 -15.18
N ARG A 85 -16.93 1.61 -14.47
CA ARG A 85 -17.87 0.92 -13.60
C ARG A 85 -17.98 1.69 -12.28
N VAL A 86 -19.21 2.04 -11.92
CA VAL A 86 -19.60 2.70 -10.67
C VAL A 86 -20.58 1.78 -9.95
#